data_AF-A0A345PP76-F1
#
_entry.id   AF-A0A345PP76-F1
#
_cell.length_a   1.000
_cell.length_b   1.000
_cell.length_c   1.000
_cell.angle_alpha   90.00
_cell.angle_beta   90.00
_cell.angle_gamma   90.00
#
_symmetry.space_group_name_H-M   'P 1'
#
loop_
_entity.id
_entity.type
_entity.pdbx_description
1 polymer ?
#
loop_
_entity_poly.entity_id
_entity_poly.type
_entity_poly.pdbx_seq_one_letter_code
_entity_poly.pdbx_strand_id
1 'polypeptide(L)'
;MYNKDNPELRLKDPKVAADKIIITESPIDALSHKQMHQEPNSTIYLSTCGSLSEGIKKELKNLLASVRENGPLIVLAFDKDTTGQQMQKEVSNLANDQQIKVQEAILDQGKDWNQTLQNQLDFGQQHNLRRFQKALAMSGQEYELRKRNKREPNVLGMEIAIDGL
;
A
#
# COMPACT_ATOMS: atom_id res chain seq x y z
N MET A 1 7.49 -27.59 -0.05
CA MET A 1 7.77 -27.77 1.40
C MET A 1 8.07 -26.40 1.98
N TYR A 2 7.36 -25.99 3.03
CA TYR A 2 7.55 -24.68 3.68
C TYR A 2 8.87 -24.70 4.47
N ASN A 3 9.87 -23.94 4.04
CA ASN A 3 11.13 -23.83 4.74
C ASN A 3 10.99 -22.78 5.86
N LYS A 4 11.08 -23.22 7.12
CA LYS A 4 10.95 -22.38 8.33
C LYS A 4 12.18 -21.48 8.57
N ASP A 5 13.23 -21.62 7.76
CA ASP A 5 14.54 -21.02 8.00
C ASP A 5 14.96 -19.95 6.98
N ASN A 6 14.00 -19.27 6.31
CA ASN A 6 14.32 -18.08 5.50
C ASN A 6 13.97 -16.78 6.26
N PRO A 7 14.91 -16.19 7.03
CA PRO A 7 14.68 -15.00 7.83
C PRO A 7 14.64 -13.69 7.03
N GLU A 8 14.73 -13.72 5.69
CA GLU A 8 14.81 -12.51 4.85
C GLU A 8 13.46 -11.86 4.50
N LEU A 9 12.34 -12.40 5.00
CA LEU A 9 11.04 -11.69 5.03
C LEU A 9 10.76 -11.06 6.40
N ARG A 10 11.80 -10.82 7.20
CA ARG A 10 11.74 -9.85 8.28
C ARG A 10 12.04 -8.48 7.67
N LEU A 11 11.12 -7.53 7.85
CA LEU A 11 11.44 -6.09 7.84
C LEU A 11 12.57 -5.85 8.86
N LYS A 12 13.81 -6.07 8.45
CA LYS A 12 15.01 -6.06 9.29
C LYS A 12 16.15 -5.27 8.65
N ASP A 13 15.82 -4.33 7.77
CA ASP A 13 16.73 -3.25 7.44
C ASP A 13 16.37 -2.01 8.27
N PRO A 14 17.13 -1.68 9.32
CA PRO A 14 16.95 -0.46 10.13
C PRO A 14 17.35 0.82 9.38
N LYS A 15 17.51 0.76 8.05
CA LYS A 15 18.04 1.85 7.19
C LYS A 15 17.08 2.40 6.15
N VAL A 16 15.82 1.94 6.11
CA VAL A 16 14.75 2.78 5.55
C VAL A 16 14.13 3.49 6.74
N ALA A 17 14.78 4.56 7.20
CA ALA A 17 14.18 5.49 8.14
C ALA A 17 12.99 6.11 7.41
N ALA A 18 11.80 5.55 7.62
CA ALA A 18 10.59 6.13 7.11
C ALA A 18 10.28 7.35 7.97
N ASP A 19 10.12 8.51 7.33
CA ASP A 19 9.68 9.73 8.03
C ASP A 19 8.15 9.75 8.14
N LYS A 20 7.46 9.03 7.24
CA LYS A 20 6.00 8.99 7.16
C LYS A 20 5.53 7.61 6.71
N ILE A 21 4.45 7.12 7.32
CA ILE A 21 3.72 5.93 6.89
C ILE A 21 2.28 6.35 6.58
N ILE A 22 1.84 6.09 5.35
CA ILE A 22 0.47 6.38 4.90
C ILE A 22 -0.29 5.07 4.79
N ILE A 23 -1.41 4.96 5.49
CA ILE A 23 -2.28 3.78 5.50
C ILE A 23 -3.52 4.06 4.66
N THR A 24 -3.78 3.22 3.65
CA THR A 24 -4.92 3.38 2.72
C THR A 24 -5.82 2.14 2.69
N GLU A 25 -7.05 2.31 2.17
CA GLU A 25 -7.98 1.21 1.99
C GLU A 25 -7.52 0.25 0.88
N SER A 26 -7.16 0.77 -0.29
CA SER A 26 -6.70 -0.04 -1.42
C SER A 26 -5.29 0.35 -1.91
N PRO A 27 -4.61 -0.55 -2.64
CA PRO A 27 -3.33 -0.22 -3.29
C PRO A 27 -3.47 0.90 -4.34
N ILE A 28 -4.65 1.01 -4.97
CA ILE A 28 -4.92 2.05 -5.96
C ILE A 28 -5.01 3.42 -5.27
N ASP A 29 -5.56 3.48 -4.05
CA ASP A 29 -5.62 4.72 -3.27
C ASP A 29 -4.23 5.17 -2.81
N ALA A 30 -3.36 4.22 -2.43
CA ALA A 30 -1.96 4.53 -2.12
C ALA A 30 -1.24 5.16 -3.32
N LEU A 31 -1.39 4.57 -4.51
CA LEU A 31 -0.81 5.11 -5.74
C LEU A 31 -1.40 6.47 -6.07
N SER A 32 -2.72 6.63 -5.93
CA SER A 32 -3.42 7.88 -6.23
C SER A 32 -2.98 9.00 -5.29
N HIS A 33 -2.89 8.70 -3.99
CA HIS A 33 -2.37 9.62 -2.98
C HIS A 33 -0.92 10.02 -3.28
N LYS A 34 -0.03 9.10 -3.66
CA LYS A 34 1.37 9.40 -4.03
C LYS A 34 1.49 10.25 -5.30
N GLN A 35 0.55 10.12 -6.24
CA GLN A 35 0.54 10.95 -7.44
C GLN A 35 0.03 12.37 -7.16
N MET A 36 -0.97 12.51 -6.29
CA MET A 36 -1.51 13.82 -5.90
C MET A 36 -0.58 14.59 -4.95
N HIS A 37 0.12 13.86 -4.08
CA HIS A 37 0.98 14.44 -3.05
C HIS A 37 2.43 14.12 -3.37
N GLN A 38 3.26 15.15 -3.51
CA GLN A 38 4.72 15.02 -3.71
C GLN A 38 5.41 14.60 -2.40
N GLU A 39 4.98 13.47 -1.84
CA GLU A 39 5.49 12.94 -0.59
C GLU A 39 6.99 12.63 -0.70
N PRO A 40 7.77 12.79 0.38
CA PRO A 40 9.18 12.41 0.39
C PRO A 40 9.42 10.97 -0.07
N ASN A 41 10.63 10.69 -0.54
CA ASN A 41 11.04 9.34 -0.93
C ASN A 41 11.12 8.37 0.27
N SER A 42 11.19 8.90 1.49
CA SER A 42 11.13 8.14 2.75
C SER A 42 9.71 7.77 3.17
N THR A 43 8.67 8.16 2.42
CA THR A 43 7.29 7.80 2.74
C THR A 43 6.98 6.35 2.36
N ILE A 44 6.51 5.56 3.32
CA ILE A 44 6.03 4.19 3.11
C ILE A 44 4.51 4.21 2.98
N TYR A 45 3.97 3.41 2.05
CA TYR A 45 2.54 3.18 1.90
C TYR A 45 2.17 1.77 2.33
N LEU A 46 1.08 1.64 3.08
CA LEU A 46 0.52 0.37 3.50
C LEU A 46 -0.98 0.35 3.18
N SER A 47 -1.44 -0.71 2.51
CA SER A 47 -2.86 -0.86 2.17
C SER A 47 -3.49 -2.00 2.97
N THR A 48 -4.73 -1.80 3.41
CA THR A 48 -5.55 -2.84 4.06
C THR A 48 -6.24 -3.77 3.06
N CYS A 49 -6.13 -3.51 1.75
CA CYS A 49 -6.79 -4.26 0.69
C CYS A 49 -8.32 -4.42 0.90
N GLY A 50 -8.98 -3.36 1.39
CA GLY A 50 -10.44 -3.23 1.43
C GLY A 50 -11.13 -3.70 2.71
N SER A 51 -10.43 -4.29 3.68
CA SER A 51 -11.04 -4.60 4.98
C SER A 51 -10.02 -4.71 6.12
N LEU A 52 -10.45 -4.40 7.34
CA LEU A 52 -9.66 -4.63 8.55
C LEU A 52 -9.99 -6.01 9.14
N SER A 53 -9.45 -7.07 8.53
CA SER A 53 -9.49 -8.39 9.15
C SER A 53 -8.71 -8.42 10.47
N GLU A 54 -8.99 -9.37 11.36
CA GLU A 54 -8.25 -9.52 12.62
C GLU A 54 -6.73 -9.72 12.42
N GLY A 55 -6.35 -10.37 11.31
CA GLY A 55 -4.94 -10.49 10.92
C GLY A 55 -4.31 -9.14 10.62
N ILE A 56 -4.98 -8.31 9.81
CA ILE A 56 -4.52 -6.96 9.45
C ILE A 56 -4.48 -6.07 10.69
N LYS A 57 -5.50 -6.13 11.57
CA LYS A 57 -5.50 -5.39 12.84
C LYS A 57 -4.30 -5.75 13.71
N LYS A 58 -3.96 -7.04 13.80
CA LYS A 58 -2.79 -7.51 14.54
C LYS A 58 -1.49 -7.01 13.94
N GLU A 59 -1.36 -7.01 12.61
CA GLU A 59 -0.18 -6.48 11.92
C GLU A 59 -0.04 -4.96 12.12
N LEU A 60 -1.13 -4.21 11.97
CA LEU A 60 -1.17 -2.77 12.26
C LEU A 60 -0.81 -2.49 13.72
N LYS A 61 -1.32 -3.28 14.66
CA LYS A 61 -0.97 -3.16 16.08
C LYS A 61 0.52 -3.37 16.31
N ASN A 62 1.12 -4.37 15.67
CA ASN A 62 2.55 -4.62 15.78
C ASN A 62 3.40 -3.51 15.14
N LEU A 63 2.95 -2.99 13.99
CA LEU A 63 3.59 -1.87 13.32
C LEU A 63 3.57 -0.63 14.20
N LEU A 64 2.40 -0.25 14.71
CA LEU A 64 2.24 0.89 15.61
C LEU A 64 3.12 0.73 16.86
N ALA A 65 3.24 -0.49 17.40
CA ALA A 65 4.00 -0.74 18.62
C ALA A 65 5.52 -0.65 18.39
N SER A 66 5.94 -0.77 17.13
CA SER A 66 7.34 -0.61 16.73
C SER A 66 7.74 0.86 16.54
N VAL A 67 6.76 1.78 16.47
CA VAL A 67 7.00 3.22 16.36
C VAL A 67 7.48 3.74 17.71
N ARG A 68 8.68 4.34 17.74
CA ARG A 68 9.26 4.93 18.96
C ARG A 68 8.86 6.40 19.09
N GLU A 69 9.12 7.01 20.24
CA GLU A 69 9.19 8.47 20.38
C GLU A 69 10.22 8.99 19.35
N ASN A 70 9.80 9.81 18.39
CA ASN A 70 10.53 10.23 17.17
C ASN A 70 10.52 9.24 15.98
N GLY A 71 9.60 8.28 15.96
CA GLY A 71 9.35 7.43 14.81
C GLY A 71 8.57 8.14 13.69
N PRO A 72 8.25 7.41 12.60
CA PRO A 72 7.51 7.96 11.46
C PRO A 72 6.19 8.60 11.88
N LEU A 73 5.81 9.67 11.17
CA LEU A 73 4.46 10.20 11.21
C LEU A 73 3.50 9.20 10.57
N ILE A 74 2.48 8.76 11.32
CA ILE A 74 1.42 7.89 10.80
C ILE A 74 0.28 8.75 10.26
N VAL A 75 -0.08 8.52 9.00
CA VAL A 75 -1.19 9.19 8.31
C VAL A 75 -2.19 8.14 7.87
N LEU A 76 -3.46 8.36 8.21
CA LEU A 76 -4.58 7.53 7.78
C LEU A 76 -5.28 8.23 6.61
N ALA A 77 -5.32 7.56 5.47
CA ALA A 77 -5.84 8.06 4.21
C ALA A 77 -6.90 7.07 3.70
N PHE A 78 -7.97 6.89 4.48
CA PHE A 78 -9.12 6.07 4.09
C PHE A 78 -10.14 6.87 3.28
N ASP A 79 -11.04 6.17 2.60
CA ASP A 79 -12.07 6.79 1.76
C ASP A 79 -13.11 7.54 2.61
N LYS A 80 -13.80 8.50 1.97
CA LYS A 80 -14.79 9.36 2.66
C LYS A 80 -16.13 8.68 2.91
N ASP A 81 -16.26 7.38 2.65
CA ASP A 81 -17.51 6.65 2.84
C ASP A 81 -17.63 6.00 4.23
N THR A 82 -18.79 5.38 4.50
CA THR A 82 -19.08 4.78 5.81
C THR A 82 -18.05 3.72 6.19
N THR A 83 -17.55 2.96 5.22
CA THR A 83 -16.58 1.89 5.45
C THR A 83 -15.22 2.48 5.79
N GLY A 84 -14.77 3.47 5.01
CA GLY A 84 -13.52 4.18 5.28
C GLY A 84 -13.53 4.91 6.64
N GLN A 85 -14.64 5.53 7.02
CA GLN A 85 -14.81 6.17 8.34
C GLN A 85 -14.75 5.16 9.50
N GLN A 86 -15.30 3.95 9.32
CA GLN A 86 -15.17 2.89 10.30
C GLN A 86 -13.72 2.44 10.43
N MET A 87 -13.02 2.25 9.31
CA MET A 87 -11.59 1.90 9.32
C MET A 87 -10.74 2.98 10.00
N GLN A 88 -10.98 4.26 9.68
CA GLN A 88 -10.35 5.41 10.31
C GLN A 88 -10.48 5.34 11.83
N LYS A 89 -11.70 5.12 12.34
CA LYS A 89 -11.98 5.01 13.77
C LYS A 89 -11.28 3.81 14.40
N GLU A 90 -11.35 2.64 13.76
CA GLU A 90 -10.73 1.42 14.28
C GLU A 90 -9.21 1.55 14.39
N VAL A 91 -8.54 2.04 13.35
CA VAL A 91 -7.07 2.20 13.37
C VAL A 91 -6.65 3.31 14.33
N SER A 92 -7.43 4.40 14.42
CA SER A 92 -7.19 5.47 15.41
C SER A 92 -7.29 4.95 16.85
N ASN A 93 -8.23 4.05 17.13
CA ASN A 93 -8.34 3.41 18.45
C ASN A 93 -7.12 2.53 18.73
N LEU A 94 -6.68 1.72 17.75
CA LEU A 94 -5.47 0.89 17.89
C LEU A 94 -4.22 1.73 18.16
N ALA A 95 -4.11 2.92 17.55
CA ALA A 95 -3.01 3.84 17.78
C ALA A 95 -3.09 4.51 19.17
N ASN A 96 -4.30 4.92 19.60
CA ASN A 96 -4.55 5.49 20.91
C ASN A 96 -4.21 4.51 22.05
N ASP A 97 -4.54 3.22 21.90
CA ASP A 97 -4.18 2.16 22.84
C ASP A 97 -2.66 2.05 23.07
N GLN A 98 -1.87 2.56 22.13
CA GLN A 98 -0.41 2.57 22.16
C GLN A 98 0.17 3.97 22.32
N GLN A 99 -0.68 4.98 22.57
CA GLN A 99 -0.29 6.37 22.73
C GLN A 99 0.43 6.96 21.49
N ILE A 100 0.18 6.40 20.31
CA ILE A 100 0.71 6.88 19.04
C ILE A 100 -0.24 7.92 18.45
N LYS A 101 0.30 9.08 18.06
CA LYS A 101 -0.45 10.10 17.34
C LYS A 101 -0.54 9.74 15.86
N VAL A 102 -1.75 9.80 15.33
CA VAL A 102 -2.04 9.66 13.90
C VAL A 102 -2.58 10.97 13.34
N GLN A 103 -2.32 11.22 12.06
CA GLN A 103 -2.96 12.30 11.31
C GLN A 103 -3.98 11.72 10.33
N GLU A 104 -5.04 12.46 10.08
CA GLU A 104 -6.02 12.14 9.05
C GLU A 104 -5.71 12.91 7.77
N ALA A 105 -5.60 12.21 6.66
CA ALA A 105 -5.57 12.82 5.34
C ALA A 105 -7.02 12.98 4.85
N ILE A 106 -7.40 14.22 4.54
CA ILE A 106 -8.77 14.56 4.17
C ILE A 106 -8.87 14.70 2.65
N LEU A 107 -9.90 14.09 2.08
CA LEU A 107 -10.28 14.29 0.68
C LEU A 107 -11.03 15.61 0.51
N ASP A 108 -10.44 16.54 -0.26
CA ASP A 108 -11.07 17.82 -0.60
C ASP A 108 -12.35 17.64 -1.41
N GLN A 109 -12.32 16.73 -2.39
CA GLN A 109 -13.45 16.39 -3.26
C GLN A 109 -13.38 14.93 -3.68
N GLY A 110 -14.52 14.33 -4.04
CA GLY A 110 -14.58 12.93 -4.48
C GLY A 110 -14.93 11.95 -3.36
N LYS A 111 -15.13 10.69 -3.73
CA LYS A 111 -15.46 9.59 -2.82
C LYS A 111 -14.19 8.92 -2.26
N ASP A 112 -13.25 8.66 -3.14
CA ASP A 112 -11.99 7.96 -2.91
C ASP A 112 -10.83 8.71 -3.58
N TRP A 113 -9.60 8.39 -3.20
CA TRP A 113 -8.38 9.07 -3.68
C TRP A 113 -8.21 8.95 -5.19
N ASN A 114 -8.60 7.82 -5.78
CA ASN A 114 -8.50 7.59 -7.21
C ASN A 114 -9.46 8.47 -8.01
N GLN A 115 -10.68 8.66 -7.52
CA GLN A 115 -11.66 9.55 -8.14
C GLN A 115 -11.21 11.01 -8.03
N THR A 116 -10.64 11.41 -6.90
CA THR A 116 -10.07 12.76 -6.72
C THR A 116 -8.94 13.01 -7.70
N LEU A 117 -8.00 12.07 -7.82
CA LEU A 117 -6.92 12.16 -8.80
C LEU A 117 -7.47 12.26 -10.22
N GLN A 118 -8.41 11.40 -10.60
CA GLN A 118 -9.01 11.45 -11.94
C GLN A 118 -9.63 12.81 -12.23
N ASN A 119 -10.32 13.42 -11.26
CA ASN A 119 -10.93 14.75 -11.44
C ASN A 119 -9.89 15.87 -11.65
N GLN A 120 -8.65 15.69 -11.19
CA GLN A 120 -7.56 16.66 -11.37
C GLN A 120 -6.81 16.50 -12.71
N LEU A 121 -6.94 15.33 -13.35
CA LEU A 121 -6.26 15.00 -14.60
C LEU A 121 -7.09 15.43 -15.81
N ASP A 122 -6.41 15.81 -16.91
CA ASP A 122 -7.06 16.00 -18.20
C ASP A 122 -7.53 14.66 -18.80
N PHE A 123 -8.38 14.71 -19.83
CA PHE A 123 -8.96 13.52 -20.45
C PHE A 123 -7.89 12.53 -20.99
N GLY A 124 -6.79 13.04 -21.55
CA GLY A 124 -5.71 12.20 -22.07
C GLY A 124 -4.95 11.48 -20.95
N GLN A 125 -4.68 12.19 -19.86
CA GLN A 125 -4.04 11.66 -18.65
C GLN A 125 -4.94 10.63 -17.95
N GLN A 126 -6.24 10.91 -17.82
CA GLN A 126 -7.22 9.95 -17.29
C GLN A 126 -7.26 8.66 -18.12
N HIS A 127 -7.26 8.77 -19.44
CA HIS A 127 -7.27 7.60 -20.34
C HIS A 127 -6.02 6.75 -20.16
N ASN A 128 -4.84 7.38 -20.08
CA ASN A 128 -3.58 6.69 -19.87
C ASN A 128 -3.53 6.02 -18.49
N LEU A 129 -3.91 6.73 -17.42
CA LEU A 129 -3.96 6.19 -16.06
C LEU A 129 -4.84 4.93 -15.99
N ARG A 130 -6.05 4.99 -16.57
CA ARG A 130 -6.96 3.83 -16.63
C ARG A 130 -6.36 2.66 -17.41
N ARG A 131 -5.62 2.91 -18.49
CA ARG A 131 -4.91 1.85 -19.23
C ARG A 131 -3.82 1.21 -18.38
N PHE A 132 -3.03 2.00 -17.66
CA PHE A 132 -2.01 1.48 -16.76
C PHE A 132 -2.61 0.66 -15.61
N GLN A 133 -3.65 1.19 -14.95
CA GLN A 133 -4.35 0.46 -13.89
C GLN A 133 -4.93 -0.87 -14.38
N LYS A 134 -5.55 -0.90 -15.56
CA LYS A 134 -6.03 -2.15 -16.20
C LYS A 134 -4.89 -3.12 -16.49
N ALA A 135 -3.75 -2.65 -17.01
CA ALA A 135 -2.60 -3.49 -17.29
C ALA A 135 -2.03 -4.12 -16.01
N LEU A 136 -1.92 -3.35 -14.92
CA LEU A 136 -1.50 -3.86 -13.62
C LEU A 136 -2.46 -4.94 -13.11
N ALA A 137 -3.77 -4.70 -13.16
CA ALA A 137 -4.77 -5.68 -12.74
C ALA A 137 -4.70 -7.00 -13.54
N MET A 138 -4.55 -6.91 -14.87
CA MET A 138 -4.41 -8.09 -15.74
C MET A 138 -3.13 -8.86 -15.45
N SER A 139 -1.99 -8.18 -15.28
CA SER A 139 -0.72 -8.83 -14.96
C SER A 139 -0.75 -9.60 -13.63
N GLY A 140 -1.43 -9.05 -12.62
CA GLY A 140 -1.64 -9.72 -11.33
C GLY A 140 -2.53 -10.97 -11.46
N GLN A 141 -3.61 -10.89 -12.24
CA GLN A 141 -4.47 -12.04 -12.52
C GLN A 141 -3.75 -13.12 -13.31
N GLU A 142 -2.97 -12.75 -14.33
CA GLU A 142 -2.14 -13.68 -15.10
C GLU A 142 -1.09 -14.36 -14.22
N TYR A 143 -0.47 -13.63 -13.29
CA TYR A 143 0.45 -14.19 -12.31
C TYR A 143 -0.22 -15.24 -11.43
N GLU A 144 -1.40 -14.95 -10.87
CA GLU A 144 -2.14 -15.91 -10.04
C GLU A 144 -2.63 -17.14 -10.84
N LEU A 145 -3.02 -16.96 -12.10
CA LEU A 145 -3.35 -18.08 -13.00
C LEU A 145 -2.11 -18.95 -13.28
N ARG A 146 -0.93 -18.35 -13.49
CA ARG A 146 0.33 -19.08 -13.66
C ARG A 146 0.74 -19.82 -12.39
N LYS A 147 0.49 -19.24 -11.22
CA LYS A 147 0.76 -19.85 -9.90
C LYS A 147 -0.16 -21.05 -9.63
N ARG A 148 -1.45 -20.95 -9.98
CA ARG A 148 -2.40 -22.08 -9.88
C ARG A 148 -2.03 -23.24 -10.83
N ASN A 149 -1.43 -22.94 -11.97
CA ASN A 149 -1.11 -23.92 -13.00
C ASN A 149 0.30 -24.55 -12.89
N LYS A 150 1.16 -24.17 -11.93
CA LYS A 150 2.52 -24.74 -11.79
C LYS A 150 2.76 -25.37 -10.41
N ARG A 151 2.96 -26.71 -10.40
CA ARG A 151 3.87 -27.40 -9.48
C ARG A 151 5.30 -27.00 -9.90
N GLU A 152 6.11 -26.53 -8.94
CA GLU A 152 7.47 -25.91 -8.96
C GLU A 152 8.54 -26.37 -10.00
N PRO A 153 9.69 -25.64 -10.21
CA PRO A 153 10.28 -24.58 -9.38
C PRO A 153 10.57 -23.22 -10.06
N ASN A 154 10.74 -22.21 -9.20
CA ASN A 154 11.18 -20.85 -9.51
C ASN A 154 12.69 -20.78 -9.77
N VAL A 155 13.08 -20.15 -10.89
CA VAL A 155 14.30 -19.35 -10.96
C VAL A 155 13.94 -18.07 -11.71
N LEU A 156 13.91 -16.94 -11.01
CA LEU A 156 13.75 -15.63 -11.63
C LEU A 156 15.11 -15.19 -12.18
N GLY A 157 15.55 -15.81 -13.27
CA GLY A 157 16.66 -15.36 -14.08
C GLY A 157 16.09 -14.56 -15.25
N MET A 158 16.11 -13.24 -15.15
CA MET A 158 15.85 -12.36 -16.29
C MET A 158 17.13 -12.38 -17.15
N GLU A 159 17.26 -13.35 -18.06
CA GLU A 159 18.26 -13.26 -19.13
C GLU A 159 17.79 -12.19 -20.12
N ILE A 160 18.46 -11.04 -20.08
CA ILE A 160 18.41 -10.07 -21.17
C ILE A 160 19.27 -10.68 -22.28
N ALA A 161 18.64 -11.21 -23.32
CA ALA A 161 19.33 -11.52 -24.57
C ALA A 161 19.76 -10.19 -25.21
N ILE A 162 21.02 -9.85 -25.04
CA ILE A 162 21.72 -8.90 -25.92
C ILE A 162 22.32 -9.71 -27.06
N ASP A 163 21.52 -9.99 -28.08
CA ASP A 163 22.03 -10.54 -29.34
C ASP A 163 22.21 -9.40 -30.34
N GLY A 164 23.47 -9.00 -30.46
CA GLY A 164 23.99 -8.08 -31.45
C GLY A 164 25.51 -8.15 -31.48
N LEU A 165 26.05 -9.22 -32.09
CA LEU A 165 27.38 -9.30 -32.71
C LEU A 165 27.38 -10.40 -33.77
#